data_AF-A0A2V2VQD4-F1
#
_entry.id   AF-A0A2V2VQD4-F1
#
_cell.length_a   1.000
_cell.length_b   1.000
_cell.length_c   1.000
_cell.angle_alpha   90.00
_cell.angle_beta   90.00
_cell.angle_gamma   90.00
#
_symmetry.space_group_name_H-M   'P 1'
#
loop_
_entity.id
_entity.type
_entity.pdbx_description
1 polymer ?
#
loop_
_entity_poly.entity_id
_entity_poly.type
_entity_poly.pdbx_seq_one_letter_code
_entity_poly.pdbx_strand_id
1 'polypeptide(L)'
;MIVVSSLAVRNYGEWVRQVKAARIIVDCPDKNDVRAMSAWITRDETKEKQAEYWKEVEKHMYLLGPIPRHVFDEESFTERRGAVKFALELTNDVTVKEYFPRGGESPRYSEDPSHKPVKIVREIYEGGESLFDAPMCDYLKEQTLGRFRSAAEYSSL
;
A
#
# COMPACT_ATOMS: atom_id res chain seq x y z
N MET A 1 -8.31 -19.76 13.80
CA MET A 1 -8.81 -18.58 13.05
C MET A 1 -8.88 -17.42 14.01
N ILE A 2 -7.98 -16.45 13.89
CA ILE A 2 -8.04 -15.21 14.68
C ILE A 2 -8.92 -14.26 13.87
N VAL A 3 -10.16 -14.05 14.32
CA VAL A 3 -11.05 -13.04 13.74
C VAL A 3 -10.66 -11.71 14.35
N VAL A 4 -9.93 -10.90 13.60
CA VAL A 4 -9.74 -9.49 13.95
C VAL A 4 -11.00 -8.75 13.51
N SER A 5 -11.74 -8.21 14.47
CA SER A 5 -12.91 -7.37 14.20
C SER A 5 -12.54 -6.21 13.28
N SER A 6 -13.41 -5.91 12.30
CA SER A 6 -13.29 -4.73 11.43
C SER A 6 -12.99 -3.49 12.27
N LEU A 7 -11.95 -2.72 11.90
CA LEU A 7 -11.63 -1.45 12.52
C LEU A 7 -12.76 -0.44 12.25
N ALA A 8 -13.83 -0.51 13.02
CA ALA A 8 -14.74 0.61 13.16
C ALA A 8 -13.95 1.74 13.86
N VAL A 9 -13.84 2.90 13.22
CA VAL A 9 -13.08 4.09 13.68
C VAL A 9 -13.37 4.43 15.16
N ARG A 10 -14.62 4.23 15.59
CA ARG A 10 -15.07 4.48 16.96
C ARG A 10 -14.40 3.58 18.00
N ASN A 11 -14.06 2.34 17.64
CA ASN A 11 -13.39 1.40 18.54
C ASN A 11 -11.90 1.72 18.70
N TYR A 12 -11.27 2.29 17.67
CA TYR A 12 -9.85 2.64 17.70
C TYR A 12 -9.57 3.78 18.69
N GLY A 13 -10.40 4.83 18.69
CA GLY A 13 -10.24 5.99 19.57
C GLY A 13 -10.35 5.65 21.06
N GLU A 14 -11.30 4.78 21.44
CA GLU A 14 -11.43 4.33 22.83
C GLU A 14 -10.32 3.34 23.24
N TRP A 15 -9.89 2.47 22.32
CA TRP A 15 -8.80 1.52 22.56
C TRP A 15 -7.44 2.21 22.78
N VAL A 16 -7.12 3.26 22.00
CA VAL A 16 -5.91 4.09 22.17
C VAL A 16 -5.92 4.87 23.49
N ARG A 17 -7.10 5.21 24.03
CA ARG A 17 -7.25 6.01 25.24
C ARG A 17 -7.19 5.19 26.53
N GLN A 18 -7.76 3.98 26.52
CA GLN A 18 -7.86 3.13 27.72
C GLN A 18 -6.58 2.38 28.02
N VAL A 19 -5.87 1.95 26.99
CA VAL A 19 -4.59 1.27 27.12
C VAL A 19 -3.56 2.30 26.72
N LYS A 20 -2.47 2.52 27.47
CA LYS A 20 -1.25 3.13 26.91
C LYS A 20 -0.69 2.19 25.83
N ALA A 21 -1.44 1.99 24.76
CA ALA A 21 -1.50 0.74 24.01
C ALA A 21 -0.28 0.62 23.12
N ALA A 22 0.41 -0.52 23.22
CA ALA A 22 1.34 -0.93 22.18
C ALA A 22 0.64 -0.81 20.82
N ARG A 23 1.21 -0.05 19.89
CA ARG A 23 0.66 0.11 18.54
C ARG A 23 0.44 -1.27 17.92
N ILE A 24 -0.79 -1.61 17.55
CA ILE A 24 -1.06 -2.81 16.74
C ILE A 24 -0.66 -2.46 15.31
N ILE A 25 0.48 -2.99 14.88
CA ILE A 25 0.91 -2.98 13.49
C ILE A 25 0.45 -4.31 12.92
N VAL A 26 -0.49 -4.26 11.99
CA VAL A 26 -0.92 -5.45 11.24
C VAL A 26 -0.06 -5.50 9.98
N ASP A 27 0.74 -6.55 9.86
CA ASP A 27 1.48 -6.77 8.62
C ASP A 27 0.52 -7.05 7.48
N CYS A 28 0.74 -6.37 6.36
CA CYS A 28 0.09 -6.72 5.10
C CYS A 28 0.69 -8.03 4.58
N PRO A 29 -0.12 -8.90 3.95
CA PRO A 29 0.39 -10.06 3.25
C PRO A 29 1.48 -9.67 2.24
N ASP A 30 2.48 -10.51 2.07
CA ASP A 30 3.46 -10.35 0.99
C ASP A 30 3.04 -11.07 -0.30
N LYS A 31 3.91 -11.03 -1.32
CA LYS A 31 3.62 -11.69 -2.61
C LYS A 31 3.42 -13.19 -2.48
N ASN A 32 4.19 -13.86 -1.62
CA ASN A 32 4.10 -15.30 -1.44
C ASN A 32 2.85 -15.67 -0.63
N ASP A 33 2.48 -14.85 0.36
CA ASP A 33 1.22 -15.01 1.09
C ASP A 33 0.03 -14.92 0.15
N VAL A 34 -0.01 -13.88 -0.70
CA VAL A 34 -1.07 -13.71 -1.70
C VAL A 34 -1.08 -14.86 -2.71
N ARG A 35 0.10 -15.33 -3.13
CA ARG A 35 0.22 -16.49 -4.03
C ARG A 35 -0.34 -17.77 -3.41
N ALA A 36 -0.06 -18.01 -2.12
CA ALA A 36 -0.59 -19.14 -1.39
C ALA A 36 -2.12 -19.04 -1.26
N MET A 37 -2.64 -17.85 -0.97
CA MET A 37 -4.09 -17.59 -0.95
C MET A 37 -4.73 -17.83 -2.32
N SER A 38 -4.13 -17.35 -3.42
CA SER A 38 -4.61 -17.59 -4.78
C SER A 38 -4.69 -19.08 -5.10
N ALA A 39 -3.63 -19.84 -4.78
CA ALA A 39 -3.60 -21.28 -4.99
C ALA A 39 -4.68 -22.01 -4.17
N TRP A 40 -4.97 -21.51 -2.95
CA TRP A 40 -6.03 -22.08 -2.11
C TRP A 40 -7.44 -21.76 -2.61
N ILE A 41 -7.69 -20.54 -3.10
CA ILE A 41 -8.97 -20.11 -3.68
C ILE A 41 -9.29 -20.94 -4.93
N THR A 42 -8.28 -21.20 -5.76
CA THR A 42 -8.41 -21.91 -7.03
C THR A 42 -8.02 -23.39 -6.94
N ARG A 43 -8.00 -23.97 -5.72
CA ARG A 43 -7.47 -25.33 -5.48
C ARG A 43 -8.16 -26.45 -6.26
N ASP A 44 -9.44 -26.27 -6.57
CA ASP A 44 -10.26 -27.25 -7.29
C ASP A 44 -10.26 -27.00 -8.82
N GLU A 45 -9.55 -25.96 -9.29
CA GLU A 45 -9.45 -25.59 -10.71
C GLU A 45 -8.24 -26.24 -11.38
N THR A 46 -8.22 -26.22 -12.73
CA THR A 46 -7.08 -26.72 -13.50
C THR A 46 -5.86 -25.82 -13.35
N LYS A 47 -4.67 -26.36 -13.60
CA LYS A 47 -3.40 -25.62 -13.53
C LYS A 47 -3.40 -24.38 -14.42
N GLU A 48 -4.06 -24.45 -15.58
CA GLU A 48 -4.18 -23.35 -16.54
C GLU A 48 -5.00 -22.21 -15.94
N LYS A 49 -6.15 -22.51 -15.34
CA LYS A 49 -6.99 -21.51 -14.66
C LYS A 49 -6.31 -20.92 -13.43
N GLN A 50 -5.60 -21.74 -12.65
CA GLN A 50 -4.80 -21.24 -11.53
C GLN A 50 -3.73 -20.23 -11.99
N ALA A 51 -3.08 -20.52 -13.12
CA ALA A 51 -2.08 -19.63 -13.70
C ALA A 51 -2.70 -18.33 -14.26
N GLU A 52 -3.87 -18.40 -14.88
CA GLU A 52 -4.62 -17.23 -15.35
C GLU A 52 -5.07 -16.35 -14.18
N TYR A 53 -5.67 -16.94 -13.15
CA TYR A 53 -6.08 -16.24 -11.93
C TYR A 53 -4.89 -15.58 -11.23
N TRP A 54 -3.75 -16.27 -11.14
CA TRP A 54 -2.54 -15.70 -10.55
C TRP A 54 -2.03 -14.48 -11.34
N LYS A 55 -2.08 -14.49 -12.68
CA LYS A 55 -1.69 -13.32 -13.49
C LYS A 55 -2.57 -12.10 -13.21
N GLU A 56 -3.87 -12.31 -13.03
CA GLU A 56 -4.81 -11.24 -12.69
C GLU A 56 -4.52 -10.67 -11.29
N VAL A 57 -4.30 -11.55 -10.32
CA VAL A 57 -3.89 -11.18 -8.96
C VAL A 57 -2.58 -10.39 -8.95
N GLU A 58 -1.56 -10.82 -9.71
CA GLU A 58 -0.29 -10.08 -9.83
C GLU A 58 -0.50 -8.67 -10.40
N LYS A 59 -1.40 -8.52 -11.38
CA LYS A 59 -1.75 -7.21 -11.93
C LYS A 59 -2.44 -6.33 -10.88
N HIS A 60 -3.32 -6.89 -10.05
CA HIS A 60 -3.97 -6.14 -8.97
C HIS A 60 -2.96 -5.69 -7.92
N MET A 61 -2.03 -6.57 -7.54
CA MET A 61 -0.93 -6.25 -6.63
C MET A 61 0.00 -5.16 -7.17
N TYR A 62 0.34 -5.21 -8.46
CA TYR A 62 1.15 -4.16 -9.08
C TYR A 62 0.47 -2.79 -8.98
N LEU A 63 -0.86 -2.74 -9.18
CA LEU A 63 -1.63 -1.49 -9.19
C LEU A 63 -2.01 -0.97 -7.80
N LEU A 64 -2.30 -1.84 -6.84
CA LEU A 64 -2.88 -1.47 -5.53
C LEU A 64 -2.20 -2.12 -4.32
N GLY A 65 -1.16 -2.93 -4.53
CA GLY A 65 -0.44 -3.63 -3.46
C GLY A 65 -1.15 -4.91 -3.01
N PRO A 66 -0.54 -5.68 -2.11
CA PRO A 66 -1.03 -7.00 -1.68
C PRO A 66 -2.17 -6.92 -0.66
N ILE A 67 -3.13 -5.99 -0.83
CA ILE A 67 -4.26 -5.83 0.08
C ILE A 67 -5.36 -6.81 -0.35
N PRO A 68 -5.68 -7.87 0.43
CA PRO A 68 -6.57 -8.94 -0.03
C PRO A 68 -7.92 -8.44 -0.56
N ARG A 69 -8.48 -7.41 0.08
CA ARG A 69 -9.74 -6.77 -0.35
C ARG A 69 -9.69 -6.25 -1.78
N HIS A 70 -8.58 -5.64 -2.20
CA HIS A 70 -8.46 -5.06 -3.55
C HIS A 70 -7.79 -6.02 -4.53
N VAL A 71 -7.29 -7.16 -4.07
CA VAL A 71 -6.63 -8.16 -4.91
C VAL A 71 -7.63 -9.21 -5.40
N PHE A 72 -8.53 -9.66 -4.52
CA PHE A 72 -9.43 -10.79 -4.80
C PHE A 72 -10.87 -10.39 -5.13
N ASP A 73 -11.20 -9.10 -5.10
CA ASP A 73 -12.54 -8.58 -5.38
C ASP A 73 -12.47 -7.52 -6.48
N GLU A 74 -13.10 -7.81 -7.62
CA GLU A 74 -12.99 -6.99 -8.85
C GLU A 74 -13.67 -5.62 -8.71
N GLU A 75 -14.79 -5.57 -7.97
CA GLU A 75 -15.51 -4.32 -7.70
C GLU A 75 -14.67 -3.40 -6.81
N SER A 76 -14.19 -3.91 -5.68
CA SER A 76 -13.30 -3.20 -4.76
C SER A 76 -11.97 -2.81 -5.42
N PHE A 77 -11.46 -3.64 -6.34
CA PHE A 77 -10.29 -3.32 -7.15
C PHE A 77 -10.57 -2.13 -8.06
N THR A 78 -11.67 -2.18 -8.82
CA THR A 78 -12.04 -1.14 -9.79
C THR A 78 -12.30 0.20 -9.12
N GLU A 79 -13.07 0.21 -8.04
CA GLU A 79 -13.36 1.41 -7.26
C GLU A 79 -12.07 2.04 -6.73
N ARG A 80 -11.23 1.23 -6.07
CA ARG A 80 -9.98 1.72 -5.48
C ARG A 80 -9.00 2.19 -6.54
N ARG A 81 -8.90 1.50 -7.67
CA ARG A 81 -8.07 1.91 -8.81
C ARG A 81 -8.52 3.26 -9.35
N GLY A 82 -9.82 3.49 -9.49
CA GLY A 82 -10.38 4.78 -9.88
C GLY A 82 -10.01 5.89 -8.90
N ALA A 83 -10.19 5.64 -7.60
CA ALA A 83 -9.85 6.59 -6.55
C ALA A 83 -8.35 6.94 -6.52
N VAL A 84 -7.47 5.94 -6.65
CA VAL A 84 -6.02 6.16 -6.69
C VAL A 84 -5.62 6.98 -7.92
N LYS A 85 -6.18 6.66 -9.10
CA LYS A 85 -5.90 7.42 -10.32
C LYS A 85 -6.33 8.88 -10.18
N PHE A 86 -7.53 9.12 -9.66
CA PHE A 86 -8.05 10.46 -9.43
C PHE A 86 -7.21 11.24 -8.41
N ALA A 87 -6.82 10.61 -7.31
CA ALA A 87 -5.95 11.23 -6.31
C ALA A 87 -4.58 11.60 -6.91
N LEU A 88 -3.98 10.74 -7.74
CA LEU A 88 -2.74 11.04 -8.44
C LEU A 88 -2.89 12.25 -9.37
N GLU A 89 -3.98 12.35 -10.13
CA GLU A 89 -4.25 13.49 -11.02
C GLU A 89 -4.35 14.81 -10.25
N LEU A 90 -4.95 14.80 -9.05
CA LEU A 90 -5.07 15.98 -8.20
C LEU A 90 -3.82 16.34 -7.39
N THR A 91 -2.90 15.39 -7.20
CA THR A 91 -1.70 15.61 -6.39
C THR A 91 -0.72 16.48 -7.18
N ASN A 92 -0.31 17.62 -6.61
CA ASN A 92 0.70 18.50 -7.20
C ASN A 92 2.13 18.01 -6.89
N ASP A 93 3.12 18.50 -7.64
CA ASP A 93 4.52 18.05 -7.52
C ASP A 93 5.15 18.31 -6.14
N VAL A 94 4.70 19.36 -5.43
CA VAL A 94 5.17 19.68 -4.08
C VAL A 94 4.73 18.59 -3.10
N THR A 95 3.45 18.21 -3.15
CA THR A 95 2.90 17.11 -2.36
C THR A 95 3.60 15.80 -2.72
N VAL A 96 3.82 15.50 -4.00
CA VAL A 96 4.52 14.27 -4.40
C VAL A 96 5.93 14.19 -3.78
N LYS A 97 6.71 15.29 -3.77
CA LYS A 97 8.05 15.36 -3.15
C LYS A 97 8.03 15.09 -1.65
N GLU A 98 6.99 15.53 -0.94
CA GLU A 98 6.90 15.41 0.51
C GLU A 98 6.73 13.96 0.99
N TYR A 99 5.92 13.17 0.27
CA TYR A 99 5.61 11.78 0.65
C TYR A 99 6.52 10.75 0.00
N PHE A 100 7.18 11.12 -1.09
CA PHE A 100 8.05 10.21 -1.84
C PHE A 100 9.42 10.86 -2.03
N PRO A 101 10.23 10.96 -0.96
CA PRO A 101 11.54 11.57 -1.03
C PRO A 101 12.39 10.97 -2.16
N ARG A 102 13.24 11.79 -2.76
CA ARG A 102 14.20 11.32 -3.76
C ARG A 102 15.16 10.35 -3.06
N GLY A 103 15.55 9.26 -3.74
CA GLY A 103 16.46 8.27 -3.14
C GLY A 103 17.70 8.94 -2.52
N GLY A 104 17.90 8.74 -1.21
CA GLY A 104 18.93 9.42 -0.41
C GLY A 104 18.39 10.44 0.61
N GLU A 105 17.12 10.84 0.50
CA GLU A 105 16.42 11.64 1.51
C GLU A 105 15.76 10.73 2.56
N SER A 106 15.79 11.14 3.83
CA SER A 106 15.18 10.37 4.91
C SER A 106 13.65 10.35 4.74
N PRO A 107 13.04 9.16 4.71
CA PRO A 107 11.62 9.05 4.47
C PRO A 107 10.85 9.58 5.70
N ARG A 108 9.83 10.40 5.43
CA ARG A 108 9.08 11.12 6.46
C ARG A 108 7.87 10.31 6.91
N TYR A 109 7.55 10.41 8.19
CA TYR A 109 6.30 9.92 8.74
C TYR A 109 5.27 11.05 8.68
N SER A 110 4.16 10.87 7.96
CA SER A 110 3.02 11.77 8.07
C SER A 110 2.06 11.29 9.16
N GLU A 111 1.51 12.23 9.94
CA GLU A 111 0.53 11.91 10.99
C GLU A 111 -0.83 11.46 10.42
N ASP A 112 -1.06 11.64 9.12
CA ASP A 112 -2.28 11.23 8.42
C ASP A 112 -1.98 10.50 7.08
N PRO A 113 -1.59 9.20 7.17
CA PRO A 113 -1.39 8.35 6.01
C PRO A 113 -2.70 7.72 5.51
N SER A 114 -3.76 7.69 6.34
CA SER A 114 -5.04 7.01 6.06
C SER A 114 -5.76 7.51 4.81
N HIS A 115 -5.60 8.78 4.47
CA HIS A 115 -6.23 9.39 3.30
C HIS A 115 -5.37 9.31 2.03
N LYS A 116 -4.18 8.68 2.08
CA LYS A 116 -3.17 8.72 1.01
C LYS A 116 -2.75 7.32 0.57
N PRO A 117 -2.29 7.14 -0.67
CA PRO A 117 -1.94 5.82 -1.21
C PRO A 117 -0.51 5.40 -0.79
N VAL A 118 -0.26 5.38 0.52
CA VAL A 118 1.02 5.04 1.14
C VAL A 118 0.87 3.88 2.11
N LYS A 119 1.96 3.14 2.33
CA LYS A 119 2.09 2.16 3.41
C LYS A 119 3.10 2.67 4.43
N ILE A 120 2.88 2.37 5.70
CA ILE A 120 3.85 2.65 6.76
C ILE A 120 4.82 1.49 6.79
N VAL A 121 6.11 1.78 6.66
CA VAL A 121 7.20 0.83 6.81
C VAL A 121 7.85 1.05 8.17
N ARG A 122 8.02 -0.04 8.91
CA ARG A 122 8.76 -0.07 10.17
C ARG A 122 10.08 -0.78 9.95
N GLU A 123 11.17 -0.10 10.27
CA GLU A 123 12.52 -0.64 10.24
C GLU A 123 13.04 -0.72 11.68
N ILE A 124 13.52 -1.90 12.07
CA ILE A 124 14.07 -2.16 13.40
C ILE A 124 15.56 -2.39 13.24
N TYR A 125 16.37 -1.72 14.05
CA TYR A 125 17.83 -1.82 14.04
C TYR A 125 18.39 -1.80 15.46
N GLU A 126 19.69 -2.05 15.62
CA GLU A 126 20.33 -2.00 16.94
C GLU A 126 20.23 -0.59 17.54
N GLY A 127 19.45 -0.46 18.62
CA GLY A 127 19.29 0.79 19.36
C GLY A 127 18.07 1.64 18.96
N GLY A 128 17.18 1.18 18.07
CA GLY A 128 15.97 1.93 17.77
C GLY A 128 15.04 1.34 16.71
N GLU A 129 14.04 2.14 16.37
CA GLU A 129 13.12 1.89 15.25
C GLU A 129 12.90 3.17 14.47
N SER A 130 12.69 3.02 13.17
CA SER A 130 12.29 4.10 12.25
C SER A 130 10.97 3.74 11.61
N LEU A 131 10.08 4.72 11.50
CA LEU A 131 8.81 4.62 10.78
C LEU A 131 8.81 5.60 9.64
N PHE A 132 8.41 5.15 8.46
CA PHE A 132 8.37 6.02 7.31
C PHE A 132 7.31 5.60 6.29
N ASP A 133 6.81 6.58 5.54
CA ASP A 133 5.85 6.34 4.47
C ASP A 133 6.56 5.82 3.22
N ALA A 134 5.98 4.83 2.57
CA ALA A 134 6.43 4.28 1.30
C ALA A 134 5.25 4.11 0.33
N PRO A 135 5.49 4.03 -0.99
CA PRO A 135 4.44 3.67 -1.93
C PRO A 135 3.77 2.35 -1.55
N MET A 136 2.44 2.32 -1.56
CA MET A 136 1.69 1.09 -1.26
C MET A 136 1.87 -0.01 -2.33
N CYS A 137 2.22 0.37 -3.57
CA CYS A 137 2.41 -0.53 -4.70
C CYS A 137 3.48 -0.03 -5.67
N ASP A 138 3.91 -0.91 -6.58
CA ASP A 138 4.94 -0.61 -7.57
C ASP A 138 4.48 0.42 -8.59
N TYR A 139 3.21 0.37 -9.03
CA TYR A 139 2.65 1.38 -9.93
C TYR A 139 2.81 2.81 -9.38
N LEU A 140 2.49 3.02 -8.10
CA LEU A 140 2.63 4.33 -7.47
C LEU A 140 4.07 4.76 -7.33
N LYS A 141 4.97 3.82 -7.00
CA LYS A 141 6.40 4.08 -6.96
C LYS A 141 6.89 4.59 -8.32
N GLU A 142 6.48 3.94 -9.41
CA GLU A 142 6.85 4.31 -10.78
C GLU A 142 6.26 5.64 -11.22
N GLN A 143 4.96 5.88 -10.97
CA GLN A 143 4.30 7.14 -11.33
C GLN A 143 4.94 8.34 -10.63
N THR A 144 5.24 8.19 -9.34
CA THR A 144 5.92 9.22 -8.57
C THR A 144 7.35 9.46 -9.05
N LEU A 145 8.13 8.40 -9.29
CA LEU A 145 9.49 8.53 -9.85
C LEU A 145 9.49 9.19 -11.23
N GLY A 146 8.49 8.90 -12.07
CA GLY A 146 8.31 9.53 -13.38
C GLY A 146 8.15 11.05 -13.29
N ARG A 147 7.31 11.54 -12.36
CA ARG A 147 7.12 12.98 -12.14
C ARG A 147 8.39 13.69 -11.68
N PHE A 148 9.22 13.05 -10.86
CA PHE A 148 10.50 13.64 -10.45
C PHE A 148 11.48 13.82 -11.60
N ARG A 149 11.48 12.94 -12.60
CA ARG A 149 12.35 13.10 -13.79
C ARG A 149 11.90 14.29 -14.62
N SER A 150 10.60 14.43 -14.87
CA SER A 150 10.04 15.56 -15.63
C SER A 150 10.25 16.91 -14.92
N ALA A 151 10.12 16.97 -13.60
CA ALA A 151 10.35 18.20 -12.83
C ALA A 151 11.83 18.63 -12.79
N ALA A 152 12.76 17.70 -12.90
CA ALA A 152 14.20 17.99 -12.95
C ALA A 152 14.62 18.61 -14.29
N GLU A 153 13.98 18.22 -15.40
CA GLU A 153 14.24 18.76 -16.74
C GLU A 153 13.73 20.22 -16.88
N TYR A 154 12.62 20.56 -16.21
CA TYR A 154 12.08 21.93 -16.19
C TYR A 154 12.85 22.92 -15.32
N SER A 155 13.70 22.45 -14.41
CA SER A 155 14.50 23.32 -13.52
C SER A 155 15.89 23.64 -14.09
N SER A 156 16.19 23.20 -15.31
CA SER A 156 17.47 23.36 -16.01
C SER A 156 17.40 24.22 -17.29
N LEU A 157 16.30 24.94 -17.51
CA LEU A 157 16.12 25.97 -18.54
C LEU A 157 15.99 27.35 -17.87
#